data_AF-A0A354WX14-F1
#
_entry.id   AF-A0A354WX14-F1
#
_cell.length_a   1.000
_cell.length_b   1.000
_cell.length_c   1.000
_cell.angle_alpha   90.00
_cell.angle_beta   90.00
_cell.angle_gamma   90.00
#
_symmetry.space_group_name_H-M   'P 1'
#
loop_
_entity.id
_entity.type
_entity.pdbx_description
1 polymer ?
#
loop_
_entity_poly.entity_id
_entity_poly.type
_entity_poly.pdbx_seq_one_letter_code
_entity_poly.pdbx_strand_id
1 'polypeptide(L)'
;MKKEQGRVNNTEMSRRGFLKRTALAGATICIAPTWEKVTAAEKALTGKSSASAASIPASMAAVRTQRTLGIGKAAFPVSAMGFGCMGLNHHRSQSPDENACIRLIHETIERGVTLFDTAESYGYHKNEKLVGEALKGYADRVFVSSKFGHKFVNG
;
A
#
# COMPACT_ATOMS: atom_id res chain seq x y z
N MET A 1 52.09 20.90 23.26
CA MET A 1 51.32 19.70 23.65
C MET A 1 50.54 19.19 22.45
N LYS A 2 50.29 17.88 22.43
CA LYS A 2 49.91 17.01 21.29
C LYS A 2 48.48 17.22 20.74
N LYS A 3 48.35 16.95 19.42
CA LYS A 3 47.26 16.31 18.62
C LYS A 3 45.84 16.91 18.73
N GLU A 4 45.04 17.00 17.65
CA GLU A 4 44.52 15.86 16.89
C GLU A 4 43.93 16.23 15.51
N GLN A 5 43.97 15.27 14.59
CA GLN A 5 43.55 15.33 13.19
C GLN A 5 42.04 15.17 13.02
N GLY A 6 41.45 15.95 12.10
CA GLY A 6 40.15 15.70 11.49
C GLY A 6 40.30 15.51 9.98
N ARG A 7 40.35 14.26 9.53
CA ARG A 7 40.53 13.80 8.15
C ARG A 7 39.24 13.99 7.35
N VAL A 8 39.26 14.85 6.32
CA VAL A 8 38.20 14.92 5.31
C VAL A 8 38.38 13.75 4.33
N ASN A 9 37.43 12.81 4.32
CA ASN A 9 37.39 11.72 3.36
C ASN A 9 36.56 12.14 2.13
N ASN A 10 37.21 12.67 1.09
CA ASN A 10 36.62 12.74 -0.24
C ASN A 10 36.75 11.37 -0.92
N THR A 11 35.68 10.58 -0.93
CA THR A 11 35.58 9.38 -1.78
C THR A 11 35.30 9.79 -3.22
N GLU A 12 36.33 10.28 -3.89
CA GLU A 12 36.27 10.57 -5.32
C GLU A 12 36.46 9.26 -6.09
N MET A 13 35.42 8.81 -6.82
CA MET A 13 35.51 7.57 -7.60
C MET A 13 36.47 7.76 -8.78
N SER A 14 37.62 7.08 -8.73
CA SER A 14 38.56 7.08 -9.84
C SER A 14 37.93 6.44 -11.09
N ARG A 15 38.14 7.06 -12.26
CA ARG A 15 37.76 6.55 -13.59
C ARG A 15 38.24 5.10 -13.83
N ARG A 16 39.37 4.72 -13.23
CA ARG A 16 39.93 3.36 -13.26
C ARG A 16 39.15 2.37 -12.40
N GLY A 17 38.50 2.84 -11.33
CA GLY A 17 37.60 2.04 -10.50
C GLY A 17 36.24 1.79 -11.16
N PHE A 18 35.74 2.76 -11.95
CA PHE A 18 34.54 2.58 -12.77
C PHE A 18 34.77 1.51 -13.84
N LEU A 19 35.82 1.63 -14.66
CA LEU A 19 36.11 0.68 -15.75
C LEU A 19 36.34 -0.77 -15.25
N LYS A 20 36.98 -0.93 -14.09
CA LYS A 20 37.19 -2.26 -13.48
C LYS A 20 35.88 -2.89 -12.98
N ARG A 21 34.91 -2.08 -12.54
CA ARG A 21 33.59 -2.57 -12.13
C ARG A 21 32.69 -2.88 -13.32
N THR A 22 32.84 -2.19 -14.45
CA THR A 22 32.09 -2.48 -15.68
C THR A 22 32.55 -3.79 -16.35
N ALA A 23 33.83 -4.15 -16.24
CA ALA A 23 34.36 -5.37 -16.86
C ALA A 23 33.80 -6.67 -16.26
N LEU A 24 33.35 -6.67 -14.99
CA LEU A 24 32.82 -7.88 -14.34
C LEU A 24 31.34 -8.14 -14.64
N ALA A 25 30.63 -7.18 -15.23
CA ALA A 25 29.22 -7.33 -15.63
C ALA A 25 29.04 -7.80 -17.09
N GLY A 26 30.14 -8.07 -17.81
CA GLY A 26 30.14 -8.22 -19.27
C GLY A 26 30.26 -9.64 -19.83
N ALA A 27 30.21 -10.70 -19.01
CA ALA A 27 30.57 -12.05 -19.49
C ALA A 27 29.62 -13.17 -19.06
N THR A 28 28.30 -13.06 -19.30
CA THR A 28 27.38 -14.23 -19.30
C THR A 28 26.15 -14.06 -20.21
N ILE A 29 26.26 -13.42 -21.39
CA ILE A 29 25.18 -13.47 -22.41
C ILE A 29 25.67 -14.29 -23.60
N CYS A 30 25.75 -15.61 -23.40
CA CYS A 30 25.71 -16.60 -24.45
C CYS A 30 24.98 -17.81 -23.88
N ILE A 31 23.65 -17.81 -24.01
CA ILE A 31 22.72 -18.92 -24.28
C ILE A 31 21.31 -18.37 -24.01
N ALA A 32 20.51 -18.26 -25.07
CA ALA A 32 19.05 -18.23 -24.98
C ALA A 32 18.51 -19.24 -26.02
N PRO A 33 17.32 -19.84 -25.84
CA PRO A 33 16.30 -19.54 -24.83
C PRO A 33 15.85 -20.79 -24.04
N THR A 34 15.91 -20.74 -22.70
CA THR A 34 15.00 -21.53 -21.85
C THR A 34 14.48 -20.65 -20.71
N TRP A 35 14.02 -19.45 -21.05
CA TRP A 35 13.49 -18.46 -20.09
C TRP A 35 12.14 -18.87 -19.46
N GLU A 36 11.44 -19.84 -20.04
CA GLU A 36 10.17 -20.33 -19.47
C GLU A 36 10.35 -21.19 -18.20
N LYS A 37 11.51 -21.84 -18.03
CA LYS A 37 11.70 -22.77 -16.89
C LYS A 37 12.23 -22.11 -15.63
N VAL A 38 12.93 -20.97 -15.76
CA VAL A 38 13.48 -20.24 -14.60
C VAL A 38 12.39 -19.47 -13.86
N THR A 39 11.43 -18.89 -14.59
CA THR A 39 10.27 -18.20 -13.99
C THR A 39 9.33 -19.16 -13.26
N ALA A 40 9.16 -20.39 -13.77
CA ALA A 40 8.38 -21.42 -13.09
C ALA A 40 9.06 -21.95 -11.81
N ALA A 41 10.39 -22.03 -11.79
CA ALA A 41 11.15 -22.52 -10.64
C ALA A 41 11.23 -21.51 -9.49
N GLU A 42 11.33 -20.20 -9.78
CA GLU A 42 11.23 -19.15 -8.75
C GLU A 42 9.85 -19.13 -8.09
N LYS A 43 8.78 -19.28 -8.89
CA LYS A 43 7.40 -19.32 -8.41
C LYS A 43 7.09 -20.48 -7.46
N ALA A 44 7.82 -21.59 -7.58
CA ALA A 44 7.66 -22.77 -6.72
C ALA A 44 8.45 -22.66 -5.41
N LEU A 45 9.58 -21.94 -5.39
CA LEU A 45 10.42 -21.80 -4.19
C LEU A 45 9.96 -20.68 -3.24
N THR A 46 9.35 -19.62 -3.76
CA THR A 46 8.85 -18.53 -2.92
C THR A 46 7.35 -18.68 -2.72
N GLY A 47 6.96 -19.51 -1.76
CA GLY A 47 5.57 -19.70 -1.28
C GLY A 47 4.98 -18.47 -0.60
N LYS A 48 5.05 -17.31 -1.26
CA LYS A 48 4.41 -16.07 -0.86
C LYS A 48 3.52 -15.65 -2.03
N SER A 49 2.26 -16.06 -1.96
CA SER A 49 1.21 -15.41 -2.74
C SER A 49 1.14 -13.96 -2.31
N SER A 50 1.98 -13.10 -2.88
CA SER A 50 1.56 -11.71 -3.05
C SER A 50 0.36 -11.80 -3.97
N ALA A 51 -0.83 -11.53 -3.44
CA ALA A 51 -2.00 -11.27 -4.25
C ALA A 51 -1.54 -10.38 -5.40
N SER A 52 -1.52 -10.95 -6.60
CA SER A 52 -1.10 -10.26 -7.81
C SER A 52 -1.94 -9.01 -7.85
N ALA A 53 -1.29 -7.84 -7.66
CA ALA A 53 -1.92 -6.58 -8.00
C ALA A 53 -2.43 -6.77 -9.42
N ALA A 54 -3.74 -6.91 -9.58
CA ALA A 54 -4.35 -6.79 -10.89
C ALA A 54 -3.74 -5.51 -11.46
N SER A 55 -3.07 -5.63 -12.60
CA SER A 55 -2.23 -4.56 -13.13
C SER A 55 -3.11 -3.34 -13.38
N ILE A 56 -3.15 -2.42 -12.40
CA ILE A 56 -3.91 -1.19 -12.52
C ILE A 56 -3.38 -0.53 -13.79
N PRO A 57 -4.24 -0.27 -14.80
CA PRO A 57 -3.79 0.35 -16.04
C PRO A 57 -2.93 1.56 -15.72
N ALA A 58 -1.80 1.73 -16.40
CA ALA A 58 -0.90 2.85 -16.14
C ALA A 58 -1.60 4.23 -16.28
N SER A 59 -2.72 4.27 -17.00
CA SER A 59 -3.61 5.43 -17.16
C SER A 59 -4.51 5.74 -15.97
N MET A 60 -4.71 4.81 -15.03
CA MET A 60 -5.55 5.03 -13.85
C MET A 60 -4.72 5.54 -12.67
N ALA A 61 -5.16 6.66 -12.09
CA ALA A 61 -4.59 7.18 -10.85
C ALA A 61 -4.66 6.12 -9.73
N ALA A 62 -3.50 5.80 -9.15
CA ALA A 62 -3.34 4.79 -8.11
C ALA A 62 -2.44 5.31 -6.98
N VAL A 63 -2.76 4.90 -5.76
CA VAL A 63 -1.99 5.21 -4.56
C VAL A 63 -0.86 4.19 -4.42
N ARG A 64 0.35 4.59 -4.79
CA ARG A 64 1.53 3.71 -4.74
C ARG A 64 2.42 3.98 -3.52
N THR A 65 2.35 5.18 -2.96
CA THR A 65 3.13 5.57 -1.79
C THR A 65 2.51 4.99 -0.52
N GLN A 66 3.36 4.47 0.35
CA GLN A 66 3.00 3.96 1.67
C GLN A 66 3.63 4.84 2.76
N ARG A 67 3.05 4.82 3.95
CA ARG A 67 3.55 5.46 5.17
C ARG A 67 3.26 4.57 6.37
N THR A 68 3.98 4.77 7.46
CA THR A 68 3.72 4.06 8.72
C THR A 68 2.90 4.95 9.65
N LEU A 69 1.82 4.41 10.19
CA LEU A 69 1.06 5.02 11.28
C LEU A 69 1.48 4.41 12.61
N GLY A 70 1.51 5.24 13.67
CA GLY A 70 1.89 4.81 15.02
C GLY A 70 3.41 4.71 15.23
N ILE A 71 3.80 4.20 16.40
CA ILE A 71 5.20 4.00 16.80
C ILE A 71 5.37 2.65 17.53
N GLY A 72 6.58 2.10 17.51
CA GLY A 72 6.90 0.86 18.22
C GLY A 72 6.05 -0.32 17.77
N LYS A 73 5.52 -1.10 18.73
CA LYS A 73 4.73 -2.30 18.47
C LYS A 73 3.35 -2.03 17.84
N ALA A 74 2.86 -0.80 17.97
CA ALA A 74 1.58 -0.38 17.39
C ALA A 74 1.75 0.24 16.00
N ALA A 75 2.97 0.24 15.45
CA ALA A 75 3.23 0.79 14.12
C ALA A 75 2.75 -0.18 13.02
N PHE A 76 1.99 0.32 12.04
CA PHE A 76 1.54 -0.47 10.90
C PHE A 76 1.63 0.32 9.57
N PRO A 77 1.99 -0.35 8.46
CA PRO A 77 2.08 0.29 7.16
C PRO A 77 0.70 0.50 6.55
N VAL A 78 0.46 1.67 5.98
CA VAL A 78 -0.76 2.03 5.25
C VAL A 78 -0.43 2.82 3.99
N SER A 79 -1.39 2.89 3.06
CA SER A 79 -1.32 3.80 1.94
C SER A 79 -1.18 5.25 2.41
N ALA A 80 -0.45 6.06 1.65
CA ALA A 80 -0.24 7.46 1.97
C ALA A 80 -1.57 8.22 2.11
N MET A 81 -2.56 7.87 1.28
CA MET A 81 -3.94 8.36 1.35
C MET A 81 -4.86 7.31 1.97
N GLY A 82 -5.79 7.74 2.83
CA GLY A 82 -6.89 6.92 3.33
C GLY A 82 -8.22 7.32 2.70
N PHE A 83 -9.24 6.47 2.88
CA PHE A 83 -10.60 6.71 2.38
C PHE A 83 -11.57 6.97 3.53
N GLY A 84 -12.22 8.14 3.51
CA GLY A 84 -13.24 8.50 4.50
C GLY A 84 -14.62 8.03 4.08
N CYS A 85 -15.22 7.14 4.85
CA CYS A 85 -16.49 6.49 4.53
C CYS A 85 -17.73 7.33 4.85
N MET A 86 -17.60 8.46 5.57
CA MET A 86 -18.75 9.30 5.96
C MET A 86 -19.66 9.63 4.77
N GLY A 87 -19.05 10.02 3.64
CA GLY A 87 -19.79 10.48 2.46
C GLY A 87 -20.53 9.40 1.69
N LEU A 88 -20.40 8.13 2.07
CA LEU A 88 -21.13 7.03 1.42
C LEU A 88 -22.63 7.13 1.69
N ASN A 89 -23.03 7.54 2.89
CA ASN A 89 -24.44 7.59 3.28
C ASN A 89 -24.77 8.65 4.34
N HIS A 90 -23.86 9.60 4.60
CA HIS A 90 -24.03 10.57 5.67
C HIS A 90 -23.38 11.94 5.37
N HIS A 91 -24.04 13.03 5.79
CA HIS A 91 -23.55 14.41 5.75
C HIS A 91 -23.01 14.94 4.40
N ARG A 92 -23.22 14.20 3.30
CA ARG A 92 -22.73 14.53 1.96
C ARG A 92 -23.85 14.29 0.95
N SER A 93 -24.62 15.35 0.67
CA SER A 93 -25.66 15.40 -0.38
C SER A 93 -26.54 14.13 -0.44
N GLN A 94 -27.07 13.83 -1.62
CA GLN A 94 -27.75 12.57 -1.91
C GLN A 94 -26.76 11.40 -1.87
N SER A 95 -27.06 10.40 -1.04
CA SER A 95 -26.33 9.14 -0.98
C SER A 95 -26.52 8.34 -2.26
N PRO A 96 -25.46 7.75 -2.85
CA PRO A 96 -25.61 6.68 -3.84
C PRO A 96 -26.36 5.49 -3.27
N ASP A 97 -26.80 4.59 -4.14
CA ASP A 97 -27.30 3.28 -3.70
C ASP A 97 -26.19 2.44 -3.04
N GLU A 98 -26.59 1.45 -2.25
CA GLU A 98 -25.67 0.60 -1.48
C GLU A 98 -24.68 -0.16 -2.38
N ASN A 99 -25.13 -0.67 -3.54
CA ASN A 99 -24.25 -1.38 -4.46
C ASN A 99 -23.21 -0.42 -5.07
N ALA A 100 -23.59 0.83 -5.37
CA ALA A 100 -22.63 1.85 -5.80
C ALA A 100 -21.58 2.16 -4.73
N CYS A 101 -21.98 2.23 -3.47
CA CYS A 101 -21.05 2.43 -2.36
C CYS A 101 -20.07 1.27 -2.21
N ILE A 102 -20.56 0.02 -2.29
CA ILE A 102 -19.71 -1.19 -2.23
C ILE A 102 -18.71 -1.19 -3.40
N ARG A 103 -19.18 -0.94 -4.63
CA ARG A 103 -18.29 -0.83 -5.80
C ARG A 103 -17.22 0.24 -5.62
N LEU A 104 -17.57 1.39 -5.06
CA LEU A 104 -16.62 2.47 -4.79
C LEU A 104 -15.55 2.05 -3.77
N ILE A 105 -15.93 1.32 -2.71
CA ILE A 105 -14.98 0.78 -1.74
C ILE A 105 -14.03 -0.22 -2.43
N HIS A 106 -14.56 -1.14 -3.25
CA HIS A 106 -13.73 -2.10 -3.99
C HIS A 106 -12.77 -1.41 -4.94
N GLU A 107 -13.24 -0.43 -5.72
CA GLU A 107 -12.39 0.36 -6.61
C GLU A 107 -11.30 1.12 -5.83
N THR A 108 -11.63 1.61 -4.64
CA THR A 108 -10.67 2.29 -3.76
C THR A 108 -9.55 1.35 -3.30
N ILE A 109 -9.89 0.10 -2.95
CA ILE A 109 -8.92 -0.95 -2.61
C ILE A 109 -8.05 -1.29 -3.83
N GLU A 110 -8.68 -1.46 -5.00
CA GLU A 110 -7.98 -1.78 -6.24
C GLU A 110 -7.07 -0.63 -6.70
N ARG A 111 -7.37 0.62 -6.31
CA ARG A 111 -6.48 1.78 -6.50
C ARG A 111 -5.33 1.86 -5.49
N GLY A 112 -5.21 0.91 -4.57
CA GLY A 112 -4.08 0.81 -3.63
C GLY A 112 -4.28 1.52 -2.30
N VAL A 113 -5.51 1.94 -1.98
CA VAL A 113 -5.82 2.46 -0.64
C VAL A 113 -6.01 1.30 0.33
N THR A 114 -5.33 1.37 1.48
CA THR A 114 -5.36 0.35 2.52
C THR A 114 -5.85 0.86 3.87
N LEU A 115 -6.18 2.15 4.01
CA LEU A 115 -6.72 2.73 5.25
C LEU A 115 -8.11 3.29 5.02
N PHE A 116 -9.10 2.81 5.80
CA PHE A 116 -10.49 3.21 5.74
C PHE A 116 -10.93 3.84 7.06
N ASP A 117 -11.61 4.99 7.01
CA ASP A 117 -12.07 5.75 8.17
C ASP A 117 -13.60 5.74 8.24
N THR A 118 -14.15 5.32 9.38
CA THR A 118 -15.59 5.34 9.68
C THR A 118 -15.85 5.79 11.12
N ALA A 119 -17.11 5.76 11.58
CA ALA A 119 -17.52 6.08 12.95
C ALA A 119 -18.95 5.58 13.20
N GLU A 120 -19.28 5.28 14.47
CA GLU A 120 -20.63 4.90 14.89
C GLU A 120 -21.68 5.99 14.58
N SER A 121 -21.26 7.26 14.62
CA SER A 121 -22.13 8.41 14.38
C SER A 121 -22.42 8.63 12.89
N TYR A 122 -21.62 8.06 11.99
CA TYR A 122 -21.87 8.20 10.56
C TYR A 122 -23.14 7.44 10.18
N GLY A 123 -24.21 8.20 9.91
CA GLY A 123 -25.51 7.64 9.54
C GLY A 123 -26.16 6.80 10.63
N TYR A 124 -25.88 7.06 11.91
CA TYR A 124 -26.45 6.36 13.08
C TYR A 124 -26.35 4.83 12.96
N HIS A 125 -25.15 4.28 13.12
CA HIS A 125 -24.84 2.85 13.02
C HIS A 125 -25.07 2.20 11.65
N LYS A 126 -25.35 2.97 10.60
CA LYS A 126 -25.51 2.43 9.23
C LYS A 126 -24.21 2.39 8.45
N ASN A 127 -23.33 3.38 8.61
CA ASN A 127 -22.09 3.46 7.82
C ASN A 127 -21.14 2.30 8.12
N GLU A 128 -20.93 1.96 9.39
CA GLU A 128 -20.07 0.84 9.77
C GLU A 128 -20.57 -0.50 9.25
N LYS A 129 -21.90 -0.71 9.19
CA LYS A 129 -22.51 -1.93 8.61
C LYS A 129 -22.25 -2.02 7.11
N LEU A 130 -22.47 -0.92 6.39
CA LEU A 130 -22.21 -0.83 4.95
C LEU A 130 -20.72 -1.07 4.63
N VAL A 131 -19.83 -0.42 5.37
CA VAL A 131 -18.38 -0.58 5.21
C VAL A 131 -17.96 -2.00 5.55
N GLY A 132 -18.47 -2.58 6.63
CA GLY A 132 -18.20 -3.96 7.02
C GLY A 132 -18.64 -4.97 5.97
N GLU A 133 -19.80 -4.78 5.36
CA GLU A 133 -20.28 -5.62 4.25
C GLU A 133 -19.34 -5.51 3.04
N ALA A 134 -18.98 -4.28 2.64
CA ALA A 134 -18.12 -4.03 1.49
C ALA A 134 -16.71 -4.61 1.66
N LEU A 135 -16.18 -4.64 2.89
CA LEU A 135 -14.82 -5.10 3.19
C LEU A 135 -14.71 -6.62 3.41
N LYS A 136 -15.81 -7.38 3.33
CA LYS A 136 -15.76 -8.84 3.41
C LYS A 136 -14.81 -9.39 2.34
N GLY A 137 -13.86 -10.23 2.77
CA GLY A 137 -12.84 -10.82 1.90
C GLY A 137 -11.58 -9.96 1.68
N TYR A 138 -11.49 -8.77 2.27
CA TYR A 138 -10.32 -7.88 2.15
C TYR A 138 -9.59 -7.63 3.49
N ALA A 139 -9.94 -8.34 4.55
CA ALA A 139 -9.44 -8.10 5.91
C ALA A 139 -7.91 -8.21 6.06
N ASP A 140 -7.25 -8.95 5.16
CA ASP A 140 -5.79 -9.10 5.08
C ASP A 140 -5.10 -7.96 4.30
N ARG A 141 -5.87 -7.11 3.60
CA ARG A 141 -5.38 -6.05 2.71
C ARG A 141 -5.61 -4.64 3.26
N VAL A 142 -6.49 -4.47 4.25
CA VAL A 142 -6.94 -3.15 4.71
C VAL A 142 -6.89 -3.00 6.23
N PHE A 143 -6.79 -1.76 6.66
CA PHE A 143 -6.91 -1.30 8.04
C PHE A 143 -8.15 -0.41 8.16
N VAL A 144 -8.90 -0.58 9.24
CA VAL A 144 -10.09 0.23 9.53
C VAL A 144 -9.84 1.04 10.80
N SER A 145 -10.05 2.36 10.70
CA SER A 145 -10.12 3.27 11.83
C SER A 145 -11.57 3.64 12.08
N SER A 146 -12.07 3.34 13.28
CA SER A 146 -13.40 3.79 13.72
C SER A 146 -13.29 4.67 14.96
N LYS A 147 -14.40 5.34 15.29
CA LYS A 147 -14.53 6.33 16.37
C LYS A 147 -15.83 6.07 17.13
N PHE A 148 -15.80 6.33 18.42
CA PHE A 148 -16.94 6.17 19.32
C PHE A 148 -16.96 7.29 20.36
N GLY A 149 -18.06 7.40 21.10
CA GLY A 149 -18.24 8.35 22.20
C GLY A 149 -19.52 9.19 22.11
N HIS A 150 -20.44 8.87 21.20
CA HIS A 150 -21.70 9.59 21.07
C HIS A 150 -22.84 8.90 21.83
N LYS A 151 -23.64 9.69 22.55
CA LYS A 151 -24.94 9.24 23.06
C LYS A 151 -26.01 9.53 22.02
N PHE A 152 -26.57 8.48 21.44
CA PHE A 152 -27.72 8.58 20.55
C PHE A 152 -29.00 8.63 21.38
N VAL A 153 -29.80 9.70 21.20
CA VAL A 153 -31.09 9.87 21.86
C VAL A 153 -32.16 9.74 20.79
N ASN A 154 -33.03 8.74 20.94
CA ASN A 154 -34.12 8.40 20.00
C ASN A 154 -33.70 7.81 18.64
N GLY A 155 -32.47 7.33 18.52
CA GLY A 155 -31.95 6.75 17.26
C GLY A 155 -31.83 7.77 16.15
#